data_AF-A0A7K2BSU3-F1
#
_entry.id   AF-A0A7K2BSU3-F1
#
_cell.length_a   1.000
_cell.length_b   1.000
_cell.length_c   1.000
_cell.angle_alpha   90.00
_cell.angle_beta   90.00
_cell.angle_gamma   90.00
#
_symmetry.space_group_name_H-M   'P 1'
#
loop_
_entity.id
_entity.type
_entity.pdbx_description
1 polymer ?
#
loop_
_entity_poly.entity_id
_entity_poly.type
_entity_poly.pdbx_seq_one_letter_code
_entity_poly.pdbx_strand_id
1 'polypeptide(L)'
;MLPTPSEVGGFMWDEFVTDTLARKNLYETFFISLRRLMSGFAIAMVLGTGLGLAMGLSRATNAFCHDWTMAILAMPALAWALFNSIIFGFDDRGPILTVILAGIPFVIVNVREGVRNTPRELFDMARSFQVPQSKIIRHVLVPSLMPFMFAAARYCFSIGWKGLVIAEVFGGQDGAGWTIKFWYDAHRAHGVVGYAAFFVIFAILFERLVFEPVSRRAFRWRPQLQTEVVEEAFGEHHEHYGEDHHGEGEAARR
;
A
#
# COMPACT_ATOMS: atom_id res chain seq x y z
N MET A 1 -20.45 14.57 -21.41
CA MET A 1 -20.01 15.95 -21.14
C MET A 1 -19.19 15.92 -19.87
N LEU A 2 -17.94 16.39 -19.89
CA LEU A 2 -17.09 16.44 -18.70
C LEU A 2 -17.56 17.60 -17.80
N PRO A 3 -17.74 17.39 -16.48
CA PRO A 3 -18.17 18.46 -15.58
C PRO A 3 -17.08 19.53 -15.48
N THR A 4 -17.49 20.79 -15.36
CA THR A 4 -16.55 21.89 -15.15
C THR A 4 -15.96 21.83 -13.74
N PRO A 5 -14.70 22.26 -13.53
CA PRO A 5 -14.09 22.25 -12.19
C PRO A 5 -14.89 23.01 -11.13
N SER A 6 -15.60 24.07 -11.54
CA SER A 6 -16.50 24.84 -10.67
C SER A 6 -17.73 24.05 -10.23
N GLU A 7 -18.31 23.20 -11.09
CA GLU A 7 -19.44 22.34 -10.75
C GLU A 7 -19.02 21.23 -9.78
N VAL A 8 -17.82 20.67 -9.96
CA VAL A 8 -17.27 19.67 -9.02
C VAL A 8 -16.97 20.30 -7.67
N GLY A 9 -16.38 21.50 -7.66
CA GLY A 9 -16.11 22.25 -6.44
C GLY A 9 -17.38 22.64 -5.69
N GLY A 10 -18.40 23.12 -6.41
CA GLY A 10 -19.72 23.42 -5.84
C GLY A 10 -20.38 22.17 -5.26
N PHE A 11 -20.39 21.06 -6.00
CA PHE A 11 -20.90 19.78 -5.52
C PHE A 11 -20.17 19.29 -4.25
N MET A 12 -18.84 19.34 -4.22
CA MET A 12 -18.06 18.94 -3.04
C MET A 12 -18.33 19.85 -1.84
N TRP A 13 -18.51 21.15 -2.06
CA TRP A 13 -18.85 22.11 -1.01
C TRP A 13 -20.25 21.87 -0.45
N ASP A 14 -21.23 21.68 -1.33
CA ASP A 14 -22.62 21.44 -0.98
C ASP A 14 -22.77 20.12 -0.21
N GLU A 15 -22.12 19.05 -0.67
CA GLU A 15 -22.12 17.73 -0.02
C GLU A 15 -21.32 17.71 1.30
N PHE A 16 -20.42 18.67 1.51
CA PHE A 16 -19.68 18.83 2.77
C PHE A 16 -20.46 19.66 3.80
N VAL A 17 -21.21 20.67 3.36
CA VAL A 17 -21.87 21.66 4.23
C VAL A 17 -23.36 21.37 4.44
N THR A 18 -24.03 20.70 3.50
CA THR A 18 -25.49 20.53 3.48
C THR A 18 -25.86 19.04 3.41
N ASP A 19 -26.90 18.62 4.16
CA ASP A 19 -27.58 17.33 3.99
C ASP A 19 -28.16 17.25 2.58
N THR A 20 -27.40 16.71 1.62
CA THR A 20 -27.76 16.75 0.20
C THR A 20 -27.99 15.33 -0.34
N LEU A 21 -29.10 15.17 -1.08
CA LEU A 21 -29.60 14.12 -2.01
C LEU A 21 -29.20 12.62 -1.83
N ALA A 22 -27.97 12.30 -1.44
CA ALA A 22 -27.58 10.97 -1.01
C ALA A 22 -28.12 10.68 0.41
N ARG A 23 -28.38 9.41 0.72
CA ARG A 23 -28.91 8.97 2.02
C ARG A 23 -28.01 9.29 3.21
N LYS A 24 -26.74 9.64 2.95
CA LYS A 24 -25.65 9.93 3.90
C LYS A 24 -24.71 10.97 3.28
N ASN A 25 -24.20 11.89 4.10
CA ASN A 25 -23.23 12.90 3.68
C ASN A 25 -21.90 12.28 3.25
N LEU A 26 -21.07 13.06 2.53
CA LEU A 26 -19.78 12.62 2.00
C LEU A 26 -18.88 12.01 3.09
N TYR A 27 -18.78 12.67 4.23
CA TYR A 27 -17.93 12.24 5.34
C TYR A 27 -18.41 10.92 5.98
N GLU A 28 -19.72 10.70 6.08
CA GLU A 28 -20.29 9.48 6.69
C GLU A 28 -20.03 8.27 5.83
N THR A 29 -20.34 8.42 4.54
CA THR A 29 -20.11 7.42 3.51
C THR A 29 -18.63 7.03 3.49
N PHE A 30 -17.75 8.03 3.53
CA PHE A 30 -16.32 7.81 3.56
C PHE A 30 -15.83 7.13 4.86
N PHE A 31 -16.38 7.53 6.01
CA PHE A 31 -16.04 6.93 7.30
C PHE A 31 -16.42 5.45 7.37
N ILE A 32 -17.54 5.04 6.76
CA ILE A 32 -17.94 3.64 6.64
C ILE A 32 -16.90 2.85 5.85
N SER A 33 -16.49 3.34 4.69
CA SER A 33 -15.43 2.73 3.89
C SER A 33 -14.11 2.66 4.66
N LEU A 34 -13.74 3.73 5.36
CA LEU A 34 -12.53 3.75 6.17
C LEU A 34 -12.56 2.71 7.30
N ARG A 35 -13.69 2.55 7.99
CA ARG A 35 -13.88 1.52 9.02
C ARG A 35 -13.70 0.11 8.45
N ARG A 36 -14.34 -0.17 7.32
CA ARG A 36 -14.21 -1.46 6.62
C ARG A 36 -12.77 -1.72 6.22
N LEU A 37 -12.11 -0.72 5.62
CA LEU A 37 -10.69 -0.82 5.25
C LEU A 37 -9.82 -1.14 6.46
N MET A 38 -9.95 -0.38 7.54
CA MET A 38 -9.11 -0.53 8.73
C MET A 38 -9.33 -1.89 9.40
N SER A 39 -10.57 -2.39 9.43
CA SER A 39 -10.86 -3.72 9.96
C SER A 39 -10.22 -4.83 9.11
N GLY A 40 -10.38 -4.79 7.77
CA GLY A 40 -9.78 -5.77 6.87
C GLY A 40 -8.26 -5.69 6.87
N PHE A 41 -7.70 -4.47 6.89
CA PHE A 41 -6.27 -4.21 7.01
C PHE A 41 -5.69 -4.81 8.31
N ALA A 42 -6.32 -4.55 9.46
CA ALA A 42 -5.85 -5.09 10.74
C ALA A 42 -5.85 -6.62 10.75
N ILE A 43 -6.91 -7.24 10.23
CA ILE A 43 -7.02 -8.71 10.14
C ILE A 43 -5.95 -9.26 9.19
N ALA A 44 -5.77 -8.66 8.01
CA ALA A 44 -4.75 -9.05 7.05
C ALA A 44 -3.33 -8.93 7.62
N MET A 45 -3.05 -7.84 8.34
CA MET A 45 -1.77 -7.63 9.00
C MET A 45 -1.51 -8.69 10.06
N VAL A 46 -2.48 -9.00 10.92
CA VAL A 46 -2.31 -9.99 12.00
C VAL A 46 -2.13 -11.40 11.42
N LEU A 47 -3.05 -11.84 10.56
CA LEU A 47 -3.00 -13.18 9.97
C LEU A 47 -1.78 -13.35 9.05
N GLY A 48 -1.51 -12.36 8.20
CA GLY A 48 -0.40 -12.38 7.28
C GLY A 48 0.95 -12.32 7.98
N THR A 49 1.08 -11.56 9.08
CA THR A 49 2.31 -11.56 9.89
C THR A 49 2.52 -12.92 10.56
N GLY A 50 1.47 -13.50 11.16
CA GLY A 50 1.56 -14.82 11.80
C GLY A 50 2.00 -15.92 10.82
N LEU A 51 1.35 -15.98 9.65
CA LEU A 51 1.68 -16.97 8.63
C LEU A 51 3.04 -16.69 7.96
N GLY A 52 3.37 -15.41 7.71
CA GLY A 52 4.67 -14.99 7.18
C GLY A 52 5.83 -15.36 8.11
N LEU A 53 5.67 -15.19 9.44
CA LEU A 53 6.64 -15.62 10.43
C LEU A 53 6.80 -17.15 10.42
N ALA A 54 5.70 -17.91 10.39
CA ALA A 54 5.74 -19.36 10.33
C ALA A 54 6.47 -19.88 9.06
N MET A 55 6.19 -19.27 7.90
CA MET A 55 6.87 -19.58 6.64
C MET A 55 8.33 -19.10 6.60
N GLY A 56 8.67 -18.02 7.32
CA GLY A 56 10.04 -17.54 7.46
C GLY A 56 10.91 -18.50 8.28
N LEU A 57 10.35 -19.05 9.35
CA LEU A 57 11.05 -19.92 10.32
C LEU A 57 11.09 -21.39 9.89
N SER A 58 10.06 -21.90 9.21
CA SER A 58 9.93 -23.32 8.85
C SER A 58 9.96 -23.55 7.34
N ARG A 59 10.93 -24.34 6.87
CA ARG A 59 11.03 -24.74 5.45
C ARG A 59 9.83 -25.56 5.00
N ALA A 60 9.31 -26.44 5.86
CA ALA A 60 8.14 -27.27 5.56
C ALA A 60 6.86 -26.42 5.41
N THR A 61 6.63 -25.50 6.36
CA THR A 61 5.48 -24.58 6.29
C THR A 61 5.57 -23.70 5.05
N ASN A 62 6.77 -23.21 4.72
CA ASN A 62 6.95 -22.46 3.48
C ASN A 62 6.64 -23.31 2.25
N ALA A 63 7.16 -24.54 2.14
CA ALA A 63 6.91 -25.38 0.97
C ALA A 63 5.41 -25.64 0.75
N PHE A 64 4.65 -25.86 1.83
CA PHE A 64 3.21 -26.08 1.74
C PHE A 64 2.42 -24.80 1.42
N CYS A 65 2.67 -23.70 2.15
CA CYS A 65 1.87 -22.48 2.02
C CYS A 65 2.29 -21.57 0.85
N HIS A 66 3.49 -21.76 0.28
CA HIS A 66 4.02 -20.88 -0.76
C HIS A 66 3.10 -20.84 -1.98
N ASP A 67 2.72 -22.00 -2.52
CA ASP A 67 1.90 -22.09 -3.73
C ASP A 67 0.52 -21.47 -3.51
N TRP A 68 -0.12 -21.74 -2.36
CA TRP A 68 -1.39 -21.11 -1.99
C TRP A 68 -1.27 -19.58 -1.87
N THR A 69 -0.18 -19.10 -1.27
CA THR A 69 0.07 -17.65 -1.14
C THR A 69 0.21 -17.00 -2.51
N MET A 70 0.95 -17.63 -3.42
CA MET A 70 1.12 -17.13 -4.79
C MET A 70 -0.18 -17.21 -5.60
N ALA A 71 -0.98 -18.26 -5.41
CA ALA A 71 -2.28 -18.40 -6.05
C ALA A 71 -3.26 -17.30 -5.63
N ILE A 72 -3.32 -16.99 -4.33
CA ILE A 72 -4.14 -15.88 -3.81
C ILE A 72 -3.62 -14.53 -4.32
N LEU A 73 -2.31 -14.35 -4.38
CA LEU A 73 -1.66 -13.14 -4.90
C LEU A 73 -1.97 -12.90 -6.39
N ALA A 74 -2.07 -13.97 -7.18
CA ALA A 74 -2.35 -13.89 -8.61
C ALA A 74 -3.80 -13.47 -8.91
N MET A 75 -4.71 -13.68 -7.96
CA MET A 75 -6.12 -13.29 -8.13
C MET A 75 -6.27 -11.77 -8.06
N PRO A 76 -6.91 -11.13 -9.07
CA PRO A 76 -7.12 -9.69 -9.05
C PRO A 76 -8.12 -9.31 -7.95
N ALA A 77 -7.95 -8.12 -7.37
CA ALA A 77 -8.85 -7.61 -6.33
C ALA A 77 -10.32 -7.54 -6.79
N LEU A 78 -10.55 -7.32 -8.09
CA LEU A 78 -11.89 -7.37 -8.70
C LEU A 78 -12.54 -8.75 -8.58
N ALA A 79 -11.78 -9.84 -8.79
CA ALA A 79 -12.32 -11.18 -8.66
C ALA A 79 -12.74 -11.46 -7.21
N TRP A 80 -11.92 -11.06 -6.24
CA TRP A 80 -12.27 -11.16 -4.82
C TRP A 80 -13.52 -10.35 -4.48
N ALA A 81 -13.62 -9.12 -4.99
CA ALA A 81 -14.80 -8.27 -4.78
C ALA A 81 -16.09 -8.93 -5.28
N LEU A 82 -16.10 -9.45 -6.51
CA LEU A 82 -17.26 -10.11 -7.10
C LEU A 82 -17.61 -11.43 -6.42
N PHE A 83 -16.60 -12.24 -6.08
CA PHE A 83 -16.81 -13.50 -5.36
C PHE A 83 -17.44 -13.26 -3.98
N ASN A 84 -16.91 -12.29 -3.24
CA ASN A 84 -17.39 -11.97 -1.91
C ASN A 84 -18.78 -11.32 -1.94
N SER A 85 -19.10 -10.52 -2.97
CA SER A 85 -20.44 -9.93 -3.10
C SER A 85 -21.51 -10.99 -3.39
N ILE A 86 -21.18 -12.07 -4.11
CA ILE A 86 -22.12 -13.17 -4.35
C ILE A 86 -22.37 -13.97 -3.06
N ILE A 87 -21.33 -14.24 -2.27
CA ILE A 87 -21.45 -15.11 -1.08
C ILE A 87 -22.09 -14.39 0.09
N PHE A 88 -21.64 -13.18 0.39
CA PHE A 88 -22.08 -12.42 1.57
C PHE A 88 -23.22 -11.45 1.25
N GLY A 89 -23.56 -11.30 -0.03
CA GLY A 89 -24.56 -10.34 -0.47
C GLY A 89 -24.15 -8.91 -0.11
N PHE A 90 -25.13 -8.19 0.44
CA PHE A 90 -25.09 -6.76 0.73
C PHE A 90 -24.60 -6.42 2.15
N ASP A 91 -23.76 -7.28 2.73
CA ASP A 91 -23.25 -7.16 4.10
C ASP A 91 -21.85 -6.49 4.15
N ASP A 92 -21.50 -5.88 5.29
CA ASP A 92 -20.19 -5.27 5.57
C ASP A 92 -19.03 -6.27 5.39
N ARG A 93 -19.33 -7.57 5.54
CA ARG A 93 -18.34 -8.66 5.46
C ARG A 93 -17.70 -8.78 4.09
N GLY A 94 -18.45 -8.56 3.00
CA GLY A 94 -17.95 -8.73 1.64
C GLY A 94 -16.78 -7.79 1.31
N PRO A 95 -16.95 -6.47 1.49
CA PRO A 95 -15.86 -5.50 1.33
C PRO A 95 -14.67 -5.77 2.26
N ILE A 96 -14.91 -6.10 3.53
CA ILE A 96 -13.84 -6.41 4.50
C ILE A 96 -13.02 -7.63 4.05
N LEU A 97 -13.69 -8.72 3.64
CA LEU A 97 -13.01 -9.92 3.19
C LEU A 97 -12.22 -9.70 1.89
N THR A 98 -12.70 -8.81 1.03
CA THR A 98 -11.97 -8.41 -0.19
C THR A 98 -10.65 -7.73 0.16
N VAL A 99 -10.66 -6.83 1.14
CA VAL A 99 -9.43 -6.20 1.65
C VAL A 99 -8.48 -7.24 2.22
N ILE A 100 -9.01 -8.19 3.01
CA ILE A 100 -8.21 -9.26 3.62
C ILE A 100 -7.52 -10.10 2.55
N LEU A 101 -8.28 -10.64 1.59
CA LEU A 101 -7.76 -11.55 0.57
C LEU A 101 -6.80 -10.86 -0.41
N ALA A 102 -7.06 -9.59 -0.75
CA ALA A 102 -6.15 -8.81 -1.59
C ALA A 102 -4.84 -8.43 -0.87
N GLY A 103 -4.90 -8.16 0.44
CA GLY A 103 -3.75 -7.68 1.22
C GLY A 103 -2.88 -8.79 1.82
N ILE A 104 -3.49 -9.86 2.32
CA ILE A 104 -2.82 -10.91 3.10
C ILE A 104 -1.60 -11.54 2.40
N PRO A 105 -1.60 -11.88 1.09
CA PRO A 105 -0.43 -12.52 0.49
C PRO A 105 0.79 -11.58 0.46
N PHE A 106 0.60 -10.27 0.28
CA PHE A 106 1.69 -9.29 0.33
C PHE A 106 2.30 -9.19 1.71
N VAL A 107 1.47 -9.23 2.77
CA VAL A 107 1.95 -9.25 4.15
C VAL A 107 2.77 -10.52 4.43
N ILE A 108 2.25 -11.68 4.04
CA ILE A 108 2.94 -12.98 4.21
C ILE A 108 4.31 -12.94 3.54
N VAL A 109 4.37 -12.52 2.27
CA VAL A 109 5.60 -12.52 1.48
C VAL A 109 6.64 -11.57 2.07
N ASN A 110 6.26 -10.33 2.39
CA ASN A 110 7.18 -9.35 2.96
C ASN A 110 7.69 -9.78 4.34
N VAL A 111 6.82 -10.27 5.22
CA VAL A 111 7.23 -10.73 6.55
C VAL A 111 8.14 -11.95 6.45
N ARG A 112 7.79 -12.93 5.60
CA ARG A 112 8.66 -14.09 5.33
C ARG A 112 10.05 -13.66 4.85
N GLU A 113 10.09 -12.71 3.93
CA GLU A 113 11.33 -12.19 3.36
C GLU A 113 12.16 -11.44 4.41
N GLY A 114 11.51 -10.68 5.28
CA GLY A 114 12.18 -10.02 6.40
C GLY A 114 12.81 -11.01 7.38
N VAL A 115 12.12 -12.11 7.69
CA VAL A 115 12.66 -13.16 8.58
C VAL A 115 13.90 -13.80 7.95
N ARG A 116 13.88 -14.06 6.64
CA ARG A 116 14.99 -14.70 5.92
C ARG A 116 16.19 -13.78 5.73
N ASN A 117 15.97 -12.48 5.58
CA ASN A 117 17.02 -11.47 5.46
C ASN A 117 17.62 -11.07 6.81
N THR A 118 17.13 -11.59 7.93
CA THR A 118 17.73 -11.32 9.23
C THR A 118 19.07 -12.06 9.33
N PRO A 119 20.20 -11.36 9.60
CA PRO A 119 21.52 -11.98 9.64
C PRO A 119 21.58 -13.12 10.66
N ARG A 120 21.92 -14.33 10.19
CA ARG A 120 22.07 -15.51 11.07
C ARG A 120 23.19 -15.33 12.09
N GLU A 121 24.22 -14.59 11.73
CA GLU A 121 25.37 -14.25 12.57
C GLU A 121 24.95 -13.55 13.88
N LEU A 122 23.94 -12.69 13.84
CA LEU A 122 23.41 -12.02 15.04
C LEU A 122 22.73 -13.02 16.00
N PHE A 123 22.07 -14.05 15.46
CA PHE A 123 21.48 -15.12 16.26
C PHE A 123 22.56 -16.02 16.87
N ASP A 124 23.59 -16.38 16.10
CA ASP A 124 24.68 -17.23 16.56
C ASP A 124 25.52 -16.53 17.64
N MET A 125 25.82 -15.23 17.46
CA MET A 125 26.45 -14.41 18.49
C MET A 125 25.59 -14.34 19.76
N ALA A 126 24.30 -14.05 19.65
CA ALA A 126 23.41 -13.98 20.81
C ALA A 126 23.31 -15.31 21.57
N ARG A 127 23.38 -16.45 20.88
CA ARG A 127 23.46 -17.79 21.49
C ARG A 127 24.77 -17.99 22.25
N SER A 128 25.90 -17.58 21.69
CA SER A 128 27.22 -17.66 22.37
C SER A 128 27.27 -16.85 23.67
N PHE A 129 26.58 -15.70 23.71
CA PHE A 129 26.46 -14.87 24.91
C PHE A 129 25.29 -15.26 25.84
N GLN A 130 24.62 -16.39 25.59
CA GLN A 130 23.45 -16.87 26.36
C GLN A 130 22.35 -15.81 26.54
N VAL A 131 22.15 -14.96 25.53
CA VAL A 131 21.12 -13.92 25.56
C VAL A 131 19.75 -14.59 25.54
N PRO A 132 18.81 -14.21 26.44
CA PRO A 132 17.47 -14.80 26.45
C PRO A 132 16.72 -14.53 25.14
N GLN A 133 15.94 -15.51 24.68
CA GLN A 133 15.17 -15.47 23.43
C GLN A 133 14.30 -14.20 23.29
N SER A 134 13.71 -13.73 24.38
CA SER A 134 12.90 -12.50 24.39
C SER A 134 13.70 -11.25 24.03
N LYS A 135 14.97 -11.16 24.45
CA LYS A 135 15.85 -10.04 24.08
C LYS A 135 16.27 -10.12 22.62
N ILE A 136 16.53 -11.34 22.11
CA ILE A 136 16.86 -11.57 20.70
C ILE A 136 15.70 -11.12 19.81
N ILE A 137 14.47 -11.55 20.13
CA ILE A 137 13.28 -11.15 19.36
C ILE A 137 13.14 -9.63 19.36
N ARG A 138 13.21 -8.98 20.54
CA ARG A 138 12.96 -7.54 20.66
C ARG A 138 14.05 -6.65 20.04
N HIS A 139 15.32 -7.04 20.13
CA HIS A 139 16.45 -6.18 19.72
C HIS A 139 17.09 -6.57 18.39
N VAL A 140 16.84 -7.79 17.89
CA VAL A 140 17.40 -8.26 16.61
C VAL A 140 16.29 -8.45 15.59
N LEU A 141 15.26 -9.24 15.93
CA LEU A 141 14.21 -9.60 14.96
C LEU A 141 13.25 -8.44 14.70
N VAL A 142 12.75 -7.75 15.72
CA VAL A 142 11.80 -6.64 15.53
C VAL A 142 12.39 -5.49 14.68
N PRO A 143 13.61 -4.99 14.93
CA PRO A 143 14.19 -3.92 14.13
C PRO A 143 14.48 -4.34 12.68
N SER A 144 14.93 -5.59 12.46
CA SER A 144 15.20 -6.11 11.11
C SER A 144 13.92 -6.36 10.29
N LEU A 145 12.81 -6.70 10.96
CA LEU A 145 11.50 -6.85 10.32
C LEU A 145 10.77 -5.53 10.06
N MET A 146 11.10 -4.46 10.79
CA MET A 146 10.40 -3.17 10.70
C MET A 146 10.29 -2.61 9.26
N PRO A 147 11.35 -2.64 8.42
CA PRO A 147 11.28 -2.23 7.02
C PRO A 147 10.24 -3.02 6.20
N PHE A 148 10.25 -4.34 6.38
CA PHE A 148 9.38 -5.26 5.66
C PHE A 148 7.93 -5.14 6.12
N MET A 149 7.71 -4.97 7.43
CA MET A 149 6.40 -4.69 8.01
C MET A 149 5.82 -3.38 7.50
N PHE A 150 6.65 -2.34 7.36
CA PHE A 150 6.21 -1.06 6.81
C PHE A 150 5.87 -1.16 5.32
N ALA A 151 6.70 -1.85 4.52
CA ALA A 151 6.42 -2.13 3.12
C ALA A 151 5.13 -2.93 2.94
N ALA A 152 4.94 -3.97 3.77
CA ALA A 152 3.72 -4.77 3.82
C ALA A 152 2.49 -3.92 4.15
N ALA A 153 2.56 -3.10 5.20
CA ALA A 153 1.47 -2.24 5.62
C ALA A 153 1.09 -1.23 4.53
N ARG A 154 2.08 -0.55 3.94
CA ARG A 154 1.86 0.41 2.86
C ARG A 154 1.21 -0.23 1.65
N TYR A 155 1.71 -1.39 1.25
CA TYR A 155 1.16 -2.12 0.11
C TYR A 155 -0.28 -2.60 0.41
N CYS A 156 -0.48 -3.25 1.56
CA CYS A 156 -1.78 -3.76 1.99
C CYS A 156 -2.84 -2.65 2.06
N PHE A 157 -2.48 -1.47 2.56
CA PHE A 157 -3.39 -0.31 2.57
C PHE A 157 -3.69 0.16 1.14
N SER A 158 -2.67 0.30 0.31
CA SER A 158 -2.79 0.79 -1.08
C SER A 158 -3.67 -0.11 -1.95
N ILE A 159 -3.47 -1.43 -1.88
CA ILE A 159 -4.28 -2.39 -2.65
C ILE A 159 -5.64 -2.63 -2.00
N GLY A 160 -5.69 -2.66 -0.67
CA GLY A 160 -6.90 -2.86 0.12
C GLY A 160 -7.92 -1.76 -0.15
N TRP A 161 -7.49 -0.49 -0.17
CA TRP A 161 -8.37 0.62 -0.51
C TRP A 161 -8.99 0.47 -1.90
N LYS A 162 -8.18 0.13 -2.92
CA LYS A 162 -8.66 -0.07 -4.30
C LYS A 162 -9.64 -1.24 -4.38
N GLY A 163 -9.31 -2.36 -3.74
CA GLY A 163 -10.18 -3.53 -3.68
C GLY A 163 -11.49 -3.25 -2.94
N LEU A 164 -11.44 -2.47 -1.86
CA LEU A 164 -12.62 -2.07 -1.10
C LEU A 164 -13.60 -1.28 -1.97
N VAL A 165 -13.13 -0.26 -2.70
CA VAL A 165 -14.00 0.55 -3.56
C VAL A 165 -14.71 -0.34 -4.58
N ILE A 166 -13.99 -1.28 -5.19
CA ILE A 166 -14.59 -2.23 -6.14
C ILE A 166 -15.64 -3.11 -5.43
N ALA A 167 -15.34 -3.63 -4.24
CA ALA A 167 -16.30 -4.43 -3.48
C ALA A 167 -17.56 -3.64 -3.08
N GLU A 168 -17.42 -2.36 -2.72
CA GLU A 168 -18.55 -1.50 -2.40
C GLU A 168 -19.39 -1.16 -3.65
N VAL A 169 -18.75 -1.01 -4.81
CA VAL A 169 -19.46 -0.84 -6.10
C VAL A 169 -20.33 -2.06 -6.39
N PHE A 170 -19.81 -3.28 -6.26
CA PHE A 170 -20.55 -4.47 -6.68
C PHE A 170 -21.42 -5.12 -5.59
N GLY A 171 -21.12 -4.90 -4.31
CA GLY A 171 -21.78 -5.56 -3.19
C GLY A 171 -22.12 -4.66 -2.01
N GLY A 172 -21.85 -3.36 -2.07
CA GLY A 172 -22.20 -2.42 -1.01
C GLY A 172 -23.67 -1.97 -1.04
N GLN A 173 -24.15 -1.46 0.10
CA GLN A 173 -25.40 -0.66 0.19
C GLN A 173 -25.14 0.80 0.58
N ASP A 174 -23.92 1.05 1.02
CA ASP A 174 -23.37 2.32 1.44
C ASP A 174 -21.84 2.23 1.37
N GLY A 175 -21.17 3.34 1.66
CA GLY A 175 -19.74 3.48 1.43
C GLY A 175 -19.44 4.21 0.13
N ALA A 176 -18.22 4.70 0.03
CA ALA A 176 -17.86 5.67 -0.98
C ALA A 176 -17.78 5.03 -2.38
N GLY A 177 -17.46 3.73 -2.49
CA GLY A 177 -17.60 3.01 -3.75
C GLY A 177 -19.06 2.86 -4.21
N TRP A 178 -19.98 2.59 -3.28
CA TRP A 178 -21.42 2.52 -3.60
C TRP A 178 -21.96 3.87 -4.08
N THR A 179 -21.59 4.97 -3.42
CA THR A 179 -22.03 6.32 -3.81
C THR A 179 -21.48 6.74 -5.18
N ILE A 180 -20.24 6.36 -5.51
CA ILE A 180 -19.70 6.52 -6.86
C ILE A 180 -20.59 5.80 -7.88
N LYS A 181 -20.97 4.54 -7.60
CA LYS A 181 -21.87 3.78 -8.48
C LYS A 181 -23.23 4.45 -8.61
N PHE A 182 -23.81 4.95 -7.52
CA PHE A 182 -25.09 5.65 -7.54
C PHE A 182 -25.08 6.84 -8.51
N TRP A 183 -24.06 7.70 -8.43
CA TRP A 183 -23.92 8.84 -9.34
C TRP A 183 -23.63 8.43 -10.79
N TYR A 184 -22.88 7.34 -10.97
CA TYR A 184 -22.63 6.75 -12.29
C TYR A 184 -23.93 6.27 -12.94
N ASP A 185 -24.74 5.48 -12.23
CA ASP A 185 -26.02 4.98 -12.73
C ASP A 185 -26.99 6.14 -13.03
N ALA A 186 -26.96 7.20 -12.21
CA ALA A 186 -27.73 8.42 -12.41
C ALA A 186 -27.22 9.30 -13.57
N HIS A 187 -26.17 8.87 -14.30
CA HIS A 187 -25.53 9.61 -15.39
C HIS A 187 -25.06 11.02 -14.99
N ARG A 188 -24.75 11.22 -13.71
CA ARG A 188 -24.34 12.50 -13.14
C ARG A 188 -22.83 12.52 -12.93
N ALA A 189 -22.11 12.93 -13.96
CA ALA A 189 -20.65 12.91 -13.98
C ALA A 189 -19.99 13.77 -12.87
N HIS A 190 -20.65 14.85 -12.42
CA HIS A 190 -20.14 15.70 -11.33
C HIS A 190 -19.97 14.93 -10.01
N GLY A 191 -20.92 14.05 -9.66
CA GLY A 191 -20.83 13.25 -8.44
C GLY A 191 -19.72 12.20 -8.49
N VAL A 192 -19.57 11.52 -9.63
CA VAL A 192 -18.50 10.54 -9.86
C VAL A 192 -17.13 11.21 -9.74
N VAL A 193 -16.93 12.34 -10.42
CA VAL A 193 -15.67 13.09 -10.40
C VAL A 193 -15.40 13.71 -9.04
N GLY A 194 -16.43 14.22 -8.35
CA GLY A 194 -16.31 14.80 -7.01
C GLY A 194 -15.84 13.78 -5.97
N TYR A 195 -16.49 12.61 -5.93
CA TYR A 195 -16.05 11.53 -5.04
C TYR A 195 -14.64 11.03 -5.43
N ALA A 196 -14.34 10.85 -6.72
CA ALA A 196 -13.00 10.45 -7.18
C ALA A 196 -11.91 11.47 -6.76
N ALA A 197 -12.18 12.77 -6.90
CA ALA A 197 -11.27 13.82 -6.46
C ALA A 197 -11.06 13.80 -4.94
N PHE A 198 -12.13 13.64 -4.17
CA PHE A 198 -12.05 13.49 -2.71
C PHE A 198 -11.19 12.29 -2.30
N PHE A 199 -11.36 11.13 -2.96
CA PHE A 199 -10.53 9.94 -2.73
C PHE A 199 -9.06 10.20 -3.02
N VAL A 200 -8.72 10.90 -4.11
CA VAL A 200 -7.34 11.22 -4.46
C VAL A 200 -6.73 12.19 -3.45
N ILE A 201 -7.45 13.24 -3.07
CA ILE A 201 -7.00 14.20 -2.05
C ILE A 201 -6.75 13.48 -0.73
N PHE A 202 -7.67 12.62 -0.31
CA PHE A 202 -7.50 11.83 0.90
C PHE A 202 -6.29 10.89 0.80
N ALA A 203 -6.11 10.20 -0.32
CA ALA A 203 -4.98 9.28 -0.50
C ALA A 203 -3.64 10.02 -0.37
N ILE A 204 -3.51 11.20 -0.99
CA ILE A 204 -2.33 12.05 -0.87
C ILE A 204 -2.13 12.52 0.56
N LEU A 205 -3.21 12.95 1.23
CA LEU A 205 -3.16 13.44 2.60
C LEU A 205 -2.77 12.31 3.57
N PHE A 206 -3.34 11.12 3.42
CA PHE A 206 -3.03 9.96 4.24
C PHE A 206 -1.59 9.50 4.03
N GLU A 207 -1.12 9.48 2.79
CA GLU A 207 0.26 9.17 2.44
C GLU A 207 1.24 10.12 3.13
N ARG A 208 0.99 11.43 3.08
CA ARG A 208 1.85 12.44 3.71
C ARG A 208 1.72 12.53 5.24
N LEU A 209 0.52 12.40 5.78
CA LEU A 209 0.28 12.59 7.23
C LEU A 209 0.50 11.32 8.05
N VAL A 210 0.35 10.14 7.45
CA VAL A 210 0.44 8.86 8.16
C VAL A 210 1.68 8.11 7.73
N PHE A 211 1.81 7.78 6.45
CA PHE A 211 2.91 6.93 5.99
C PHE A 211 4.27 7.63 6.05
N GLU A 212 4.39 8.86 5.57
CA GLU A 212 5.67 9.56 5.57
C GLU A 212 6.28 9.77 6.98
N PRO A 213 5.55 10.27 8.00
CA PRO A 213 6.11 10.42 9.35
C PRO A 213 6.36 9.08 10.05
N VAL A 214 5.52 8.06 9.81
CA VAL A 214 5.75 6.71 10.35
C VAL A 214 7.00 6.10 9.71
N SER A 215 7.20 6.28 8.40
CA SER A 215 8.40 5.89 7.67
C SER A 215 9.64 6.54 8.27
N ARG A 216 9.66 7.88 8.37
CA ARG A 216 10.79 8.65 8.92
C ARG A 216 11.15 8.19 10.34
N ARG A 217 10.15 7.87 11.17
CA ARG A 217 10.39 7.38 12.54
C ARG A 217 10.87 5.92 12.58
N ALA A 218 10.33 5.06 11.73
CA ALA A 218 10.74 3.65 11.62
C ALA A 218 12.19 3.51 11.09
N PHE A 219 12.56 4.34 10.12
CA PHE A 219 13.87 4.28 9.45
C PHE A 219 14.91 5.25 10.01
N ARG A 220 14.67 5.90 11.15
CA ARG A 220 15.61 6.87 11.78
C ARG A 220 17.01 6.28 12.04
N TRP A 221 17.12 4.97 12.13
CA TRP A 221 18.36 4.25 12.40
C TRP A 221 19.15 3.86 11.14
N ARG A 222 18.59 4.06 9.94
CA ARG A 222 19.25 3.73 8.67
C ARG A 222 19.97 4.97 8.14
N PRO A 223 21.31 4.97 8.03
CA PRO A 223 22.01 5.99 7.26
C PRO A 223 21.49 5.96 5.82
N GLN A 224 21.23 7.13 5.23
CA GLN A 224 20.85 7.25 3.82
C GLN A 224 22.02 6.80 2.95
N LEU A 225 22.10 5.51 2.65
CA LEU A 225 23.12 4.99 1.75
C LEU A 225 22.76 5.34 0.30
N GLN A 226 23.63 6.14 -0.31
CA GLN A 226 23.91 6.22 -1.75
C GLN A 226 22.88 6.93 -2.64
N THR A 227 22.66 8.22 -2.44
CA THR A 227 22.35 9.12 -3.58
C THR A 227 23.57 9.96 -3.94
N GLU A 228 24.37 10.37 -2.95
CA GLU A 228 25.61 11.15 -3.15
C GLU A 228 26.71 10.38 -3.91
N VAL A 229 26.92 9.09 -3.65
CA VAL A 229 28.00 8.30 -4.30
C VAL A 229 27.75 8.08 -5.80
N VAL A 230 26.49 8.02 -6.23
CA VAL A 230 26.14 7.93 -7.67
C VAL A 230 26.36 9.28 -8.33
N GLU A 231 26.00 10.38 -7.67
CA GLU A 231 26.18 11.73 -8.20
C GLU A 231 27.66 12.13 -8.30
N GLU A 232 28.51 11.73 -7.33
CA GLU A 232 29.97 11.89 -7.40
C GLU A 232 30.60 11.03 -8.50
N ALA A 233 30.23 9.74 -8.61
CA ALA A 233 30.78 8.84 -9.62
C ALA A 233 30.37 9.22 -11.06
N PHE A 234 29.18 9.81 -11.24
CA PHE A 234 28.75 10.37 -12.53
C PHE A 234 29.27 11.80 -12.76
N GLY A 235 29.54 12.58 -11.71
CA GLY A 235 30.10 13.93 -11.80
C GLY A 235 31.57 13.93 -12.26
N GLU A 236 32.41 13.04 -11.73
CA GLU A 236 33.83 12.96 -12.11
C GLU A 236 34.05 12.50 -13.56
N HIS A 237 33.15 11.67 -14.11
CA HIS A 237 33.30 11.13 -15.46
C HIS A 237 32.97 12.12 -16.59
N HIS A 238 32.31 13.25 -16.29
CA HIS A 238 31.93 14.25 -17.30
C HIS A 238 32.94 15.38 -17.47
N GLU A 239 33.86 15.60 -16.53
CA GLU A 239 34.88 16.66 -16.68
C GLU A 239 36.03 16.24 -17.62
N HIS A 240 36.32 14.94 -17.76
CA HIS A 240 37.50 14.48 -18.50
C HIS A 240 37.31 14.30 -20.02
N TYR A 241 36.09 14.51 -20.56
CA TYR A 241 35.80 14.32 -21.99
C TYR A 241 35.59 15.64 -22.76
N GLY A 242 35.72 16.79 -22.10
CA GLY A 242 35.42 18.11 -22.66
C GLY A 242 36.60 18.86 -23.30
N GLU A 243 37.84 18.44 -23.06
CA GLU A 243 39.02 19.25 -23.44
C GLU A 243 39.69 18.86 -24.77
N ASP A 244 39.46 17.66 -25.31
CA ASP A 244 40.30 17.14 -26.42
C ASP A 244 39.77 17.36 -27.85
N HIS A 245 38.61 18.00 -28.04
CA HIS A 245 38.00 18.10 -29.38
C HIS A 245 38.04 19.49 -30.05
N HIS A 246 38.85 20.42 -29.55
CA HIS A 246 38.95 21.76 -30.17
C HIS A 246 40.16 21.99 -31.10
N GLY A 247 40.99 20.96 -31.38
CA GLY A 247 42.26 21.13 -32.11
C GLY A 247 42.32 20.68 -33.58
N GLU A 248 41.38 19.88 -34.11
CA GLU A 248 41.61 19.15 -35.37
C GLU A 248 40.94 19.74 -36.63
N GLY A 249 40.44 20.97 -36.57
CA GLY A 249 39.69 21.59 -37.68
C GLY A 249 40.50 22.28 -38.78
N GLU A 250 41.81 22.54 -38.61
CA GLU A 250 42.56 23.46 -39.51
C GLU A 250 43.59 22.81 -40.46
N ALA A 251 43.81 21.50 -40.42
CA ALA A 251 44.88 20.86 -41.20
C ALA A 251 44.45 20.22 -42.54
N ALA A 252 43.24 20.49 -43.06
CA ALA A 252 42.74 19.91 -44.31
C ALA A 252 42.50 20.95 -45.43
N ARG A 253 43.34 21.99 -45.49
CA ARG A 253 43.50 22.84 -46.68
C ARG A 253 44.98 23.06 -46.96
N ARG A 254 45.61 22.11 -47.65
CA ARG A 254 46.78 22.30 -48.52
C ARG A 254 47.02 21.06 -49.38
#